data_AF-A0ABD4SXE2-F1
#
_entry.id   AF-A0ABD4SXE2-F1
#
_cell.length_a   1.000
_cell.length_b   1.000
_cell.length_c   1.000
_cell.angle_alpha   90.00
_cell.angle_beta   90.00
_cell.angle_gamma   90.00
#
_symmetry.space_group_name_H-M   'P 1'
#
loop_
_entity.id
_entity.type
_entity.pdbx_description
1 polymer ?
#
loop_
_entity_poly.entity_id
_entity_poly.type
_entity_poly.pdbx_seq_one_letter_code
_entity_poly.pdbx_strand_id
1 'polypeptide(L)'
;MPKPIPQLAALSVELSSGNETVKILPAGLFRGRDGRPAGCAGWVLDQTNAAALVAAASRRQTRYAFDYEHQTLHALQNGRPAPAAGWFSRLEWREGDGLYALDVKWTAAAAAMIAAEEYLYISPMFLYAPDGRVTELINVALTNNPALDVLPELSLAALSNLSVFNSPTPSTQETHMDELLEQLRWLLNLPVGATADDVKAQLQKLISQLSGGEGMAAASVDLPALLARQQGQIAA
;
A
#
# COMPACT_ATOMS: atom_id res chain seq x y z
N MET A 1 21.58 0.86 -42.91
CA MET A 1 22.12 1.13 -41.56
C MET A 1 21.69 -0.01 -40.64
N PRO A 2 22.53 -0.50 -39.71
CA PRO A 2 22.09 -1.44 -38.68
C PRO A 2 21.08 -0.75 -37.75
N LYS A 3 20.06 -1.48 -37.31
CA LYS A 3 19.09 -1.00 -36.32
C LYS A 3 19.73 -1.10 -34.94
N PRO A 4 19.70 -0.04 -34.09
CA PRO A 4 20.31 -0.10 -32.76
C PRO A 4 19.63 -1.18 -31.91
N ILE A 5 20.44 -1.96 -31.20
CA ILE A 5 19.94 -2.99 -30.27
C ILE A 5 19.51 -2.26 -28.98
N PRO A 6 18.25 -2.38 -28.53
CA PRO A 6 17.80 -1.76 -27.30
C PRO A 6 18.42 -2.46 -26.09
N GLN A 7 18.82 -1.68 -25.08
CA GLN A 7 19.42 -2.20 -23.85
C GLN A 7 18.37 -2.30 -22.74
N LEU A 8 18.34 -3.43 -22.03
CA LEU A 8 17.35 -3.75 -21.00
C LEU A 8 17.96 -3.64 -19.59
N ALA A 9 17.24 -2.99 -18.68
CA ALA A 9 17.57 -2.92 -17.24
C ALA A 9 16.31 -3.15 -16.40
N ALA A 10 16.47 -3.68 -15.18
CA ALA A 10 15.37 -4.19 -14.35
C ALA A 10 15.78 -4.13 -12.85
N LEU A 11 15.23 -3.20 -12.04
CA LEU A 11 15.86 -2.72 -10.77
C LEU A 11 14.92 -2.03 -9.74
N SER A 12 15.05 -2.29 -8.42
CA SER A 12 13.97 -2.05 -7.41
C SER A 12 13.92 -0.73 -6.60
N VAL A 13 12.80 -0.53 -5.85
CA VAL A 13 12.20 0.56 -5.01
C VAL A 13 11.05 1.41 -5.73
N GLU A 14 9.94 2.04 -5.21
CA GLU A 14 8.86 1.68 -4.21
C GLU A 14 7.56 2.62 -4.12
N LEU A 15 6.65 2.52 -3.10
CA LEU A 15 5.32 3.23 -2.94
C LEU A 15 5.13 4.02 -1.62
N SER A 16 4.46 5.19 -1.67
CA SER A 16 3.65 5.75 -0.56
C SER A 16 2.13 5.82 -0.91
N SER A 17 1.28 6.32 -0.01
CA SER A 17 -0.13 5.86 0.12
C SER A 17 -1.23 6.58 -0.68
N GLY A 18 -2.32 5.85 -0.93
CA GLY A 18 -3.61 6.35 -1.42
C GLY A 18 -3.97 5.88 -2.84
N ASN A 19 -4.96 4.98 -2.97
CA ASN A 19 -5.37 4.34 -4.23
C ASN A 19 -4.17 3.91 -5.10
N GLU A 20 -3.26 3.16 -4.46
CA GLU A 20 -2.08 2.48 -5.02
C GLU A 20 -1.43 3.25 -6.20
N THR A 21 -0.70 4.33 -5.88
CA THR A 21 0.00 5.17 -6.85
C THR A 21 1.52 5.08 -6.64
N VAL A 22 2.18 4.26 -7.46
CA VAL A 22 3.59 3.86 -7.28
C VAL A 22 4.54 4.86 -7.92
N LYS A 23 5.60 5.30 -7.23
CA LYS A 23 6.70 6.01 -7.91
C LYS A 23 7.59 4.97 -8.58
N ILE A 24 7.50 4.86 -9.90
CA ILE A 24 8.27 3.85 -10.64
C ILE A 24 9.61 4.37 -11.14
N LEU A 25 9.78 5.64 -11.55
CA LEU A 25 11.10 6.13 -11.97
C LEU A 25 11.34 7.55 -11.45
N PRO A 26 12.56 7.89 -11.00
CA PRO A 26 12.89 9.24 -10.58
C PRO A 26 13.03 10.18 -11.78
N ALA A 27 12.82 11.47 -11.57
CA ALA A 27 13.15 12.50 -12.55
C ALA A 27 14.66 12.75 -12.65
N GLY A 28 15.11 13.26 -13.79
CA GLY A 28 16.49 13.69 -14.01
C GLY A 28 17.45 12.54 -14.36
N LEU A 29 18.69 12.65 -13.88
CA LEU A 29 19.77 11.68 -14.10
C LEU A 29 19.86 10.71 -12.91
N PHE A 30 19.76 9.41 -13.16
CA PHE A 30 19.82 8.37 -12.13
C PHE A 30 20.69 7.17 -12.55
N ARG A 31 21.11 6.35 -11.58
CA ARG A 31 21.95 5.16 -11.79
C ARG A 31 21.54 4.04 -10.85
N GLY A 32 21.90 2.80 -11.19
CA GLY A 32 21.79 1.65 -10.31
C GLY A 32 22.97 1.54 -9.36
N ARG A 33 22.73 1.16 -8.10
CA ARG A 33 23.75 0.80 -7.09
C ARG A 33 24.62 -0.39 -7.50
N ASP A 34 24.11 -1.19 -8.44
CA ASP A 34 24.82 -2.27 -9.14
C ASP A 34 25.79 -1.78 -10.24
N GLY A 35 25.96 -0.46 -10.35
CA GLY A 35 26.86 0.19 -11.30
C GLY A 35 26.26 0.49 -12.67
N ARG A 36 25.06 -0.01 -12.99
CA ARG A 36 24.41 0.27 -14.29
C ARG A 36 23.95 1.75 -14.41
N PRO A 37 23.85 2.32 -15.63
CA PRO A 37 24.24 1.76 -16.92
C PRO A 37 25.74 1.93 -17.22
N ALA A 38 26.38 0.91 -17.77
CA ALA A 38 27.83 0.95 -18.09
C ALA A 38 28.16 1.79 -19.35
N GLY A 39 27.20 2.00 -20.25
CA GLY A 39 27.43 2.65 -21.55
C GLY A 39 27.28 4.18 -21.58
N CYS A 40 26.82 4.82 -20.49
CA CYS A 40 26.53 6.25 -20.46
C CYS A 40 26.63 6.81 -19.02
N ALA A 41 26.54 8.15 -18.89
CA ALA A 41 26.67 8.87 -17.61
C ALA A 41 25.58 8.49 -16.59
N GLY A 42 24.41 8.02 -17.05
CA GLY A 42 23.32 7.49 -16.24
C GLY A 42 22.09 7.29 -17.12
N TRP A 43 20.98 6.85 -16.52
CA TRP A 43 19.68 6.91 -17.16
C TRP A 43 19.07 8.30 -17.01
N VAL A 44 18.32 8.74 -18.01
CA VAL A 44 17.68 10.07 -18.02
C VAL A 44 16.18 9.94 -18.24
N LEU A 45 15.41 10.59 -17.38
CA LEU A 45 13.96 10.73 -17.52
C LEU A 45 13.53 12.18 -17.26
N ASP A 46 13.00 12.80 -18.30
CA ASP A 46 12.49 14.17 -18.32
C ASP A 46 11.04 14.20 -18.87
N GLN A 47 10.38 15.35 -18.81
CA GLN A 47 9.01 15.54 -19.29
C GLN A 47 8.78 15.01 -20.72
N THR A 48 9.78 15.05 -21.61
CA THR A 48 9.68 14.64 -23.01
C THR A 48 9.57 13.13 -23.17
N ASN A 49 10.50 12.36 -22.58
CA ASN A 49 10.44 10.90 -22.67
C ASN A 49 9.45 10.30 -21.66
N ALA A 50 9.19 10.96 -20.53
CA ALA A 50 8.07 10.60 -19.66
C ALA A 50 6.71 10.73 -20.38
N ALA A 51 6.48 11.83 -21.13
CA ALA A 51 5.26 11.97 -21.94
C ALA A 51 5.14 10.87 -23.02
N ALA A 52 6.26 10.44 -23.62
CA ALA A 52 6.28 9.31 -24.55
C ALA A 52 5.87 7.99 -23.87
N LEU A 53 6.33 7.73 -22.64
CA LEU A 53 5.95 6.56 -21.83
C LEU A 53 4.46 6.59 -21.44
N VAL A 54 3.97 7.74 -20.94
CA VAL A 54 2.55 7.96 -20.60
C VAL A 54 1.65 7.74 -21.83
N ALA A 55 2.04 8.29 -22.99
CA ALA A 55 1.31 8.08 -24.23
C ALA A 55 1.40 6.63 -24.75
N ALA A 56 2.50 5.90 -24.49
CA ALA A 56 2.64 4.49 -24.82
C ALA A 56 1.72 3.62 -23.95
N ALA A 57 1.73 3.81 -22.63
CA ALA A 57 0.83 3.15 -21.70
C ALA A 57 -0.64 3.35 -22.10
N SER A 58 -1.02 4.59 -22.40
CA SER A 58 -2.38 4.97 -22.82
C SER A 58 -2.86 4.33 -24.14
N ARG A 59 -1.97 3.72 -24.93
CA ARG A 59 -2.31 2.98 -26.16
C ARG A 59 -2.35 1.46 -25.97
N ARG A 60 -1.78 0.92 -24.88
CA ARG A 60 -1.74 -0.53 -24.65
C ARG A 60 -3.12 -1.08 -24.35
N GLN A 61 -3.50 -2.14 -25.07
CA GLN A 61 -4.70 -2.93 -24.76
C GLN A 61 -4.48 -3.87 -23.56
N THR A 62 -3.22 -4.14 -23.23
CA THR A 62 -2.80 -5.01 -22.12
C THR A 62 -2.20 -4.20 -20.99
N ARG A 63 -2.70 -4.44 -19.77
CA ARG A 63 -2.13 -3.92 -18.51
C ARG A 63 -0.64 -4.25 -18.40
N TYR A 64 0.10 -3.43 -17.67
CA TYR A 64 1.40 -3.81 -17.14
C TYR A 64 1.22 -4.69 -15.91
N ALA A 65 2.13 -5.64 -15.72
CA ALA A 65 2.22 -6.44 -14.50
C ALA A 65 3.33 -5.89 -13.58
N PHE A 66 3.09 -5.99 -12.29
CA PHE A 66 4.15 -6.27 -11.34
C PHE A 66 4.37 -7.79 -11.33
N ASP A 67 5.58 -8.31 -11.50
CA ASP A 67 5.92 -9.71 -11.22
C ASP A 67 6.70 -9.83 -9.89
N TYR A 68 7.27 -10.99 -9.58
CA TYR A 68 8.14 -11.18 -8.41
C TYR A 68 9.58 -11.42 -8.86
N GLU A 69 10.57 -10.77 -8.25
CA GLU A 69 12.02 -11.04 -8.46
C GLU A 69 12.46 -11.18 -9.94
N HIS A 70 11.88 -10.37 -10.85
CA HIS A 70 12.08 -10.46 -12.32
C HIS A 70 11.82 -11.84 -12.93
N GLN A 71 10.95 -12.63 -12.33
CA GLN A 71 10.65 -13.99 -12.77
C GLN A 71 10.07 -14.05 -14.20
N THR A 72 9.55 -12.95 -14.76
CA THR A 72 9.18 -12.84 -16.19
C THR A 72 10.41 -12.99 -17.11
N LEU A 73 11.58 -12.46 -16.71
CA LEU A 73 12.84 -12.70 -17.41
C LEU A 73 13.36 -14.11 -17.16
N HIS A 74 13.32 -14.56 -15.90
CA HIS A 74 13.95 -15.81 -15.50
C HIS A 74 13.14 -17.06 -15.87
N ALA A 75 11.83 -16.96 -16.13
CA ALA A 75 10.96 -18.08 -16.51
C ALA A 75 11.45 -18.85 -17.74
N LEU A 76 12.00 -18.16 -18.75
CA LEU A 76 12.58 -18.80 -19.94
C LEU A 76 13.87 -19.58 -19.65
N GLN A 77 14.54 -19.31 -18.52
CA GLN A 77 15.80 -19.93 -18.11
C GLN A 77 15.60 -21.01 -17.04
N ASN A 78 14.68 -20.78 -16.09
CA ASN A 78 14.47 -21.63 -14.92
C ASN A 78 13.19 -22.47 -14.98
N GLY A 79 12.31 -22.26 -15.96
CA GLY A 79 11.07 -23.00 -16.17
C GLY A 79 9.99 -22.82 -15.10
N ARG A 80 10.17 -21.89 -14.14
CA ARG A 80 9.21 -21.65 -13.05
C ARG A 80 8.11 -20.68 -13.49
N PRO A 81 6.89 -20.78 -12.92
CA PRO A 81 5.82 -19.83 -13.19
C PRO A 81 6.23 -18.38 -12.89
N ALA A 82 5.73 -17.44 -13.69
CA ALA A 82 5.82 -15.99 -13.44
C ALA A 82 4.41 -15.43 -13.13
N PRO A 83 3.88 -15.62 -11.91
CA PRO A 83 2.64 -14.98 -11.50
C PRO A 83 2.85 -13.47 -11.37
N ALA A 84 1.83 -12.69 -11.71
CA ALA A 84 1.84 -11.25 -11.45
C ALA A 84 1.55 -10.99 -9.97
N ALA A 85 2.44 -10.25 -9.31
CA ALA A 85 2.21 -9.68 -7.99
C ALA A 85 1.06 -8.66 -8.02
N GLY A 86 0.95 -7.86 -9.08
CA GLY A 86 -0.05 -6.80 -9.21
C GLY A 86 -0.18 -6.29 -10.64
N TRP A 87 -1.06 -5.30 -10.86
CA TRP A 87 -1.38 -4.79 -12.19
C TRP A 87 -1.59 -3.28 -12.20
N PHE A 88 -1.17 -2.62 -13.29
CA PHE A 88 -1.47 -1.20 -13.54
C PHE A 88 -1.65 -0.94 -15.04
N SER A 89 -2.23 0.21 -15.41
CA SER A 89 -2.48 0.56 -16.82
C SER A 89 -2.20 2.01 -17.17
N ARG A 90 -2.22 2.90 -16.17
CA ARG A 90 -2.08 4.34 -16.34
C ARG A 90 -0.73 4.78 -15.77
N LEU A 91 -0.14 5.78 -16.39
CA LEU A 91 1.10 6.42 -15.94
C LEU A 91 0.85 7.92 -15.79
N GLU A 92 1.51 8.54 -14.82
CA GLU A 92 1.51 9.99 -14.59
C GLU A 92 2.96 10.47 -14.48
N TRP A 93 3.28 11.61 -15.10
CA TRP A 93 4.54 12.31 -14.85
C TRP A 93 4.30 13.44 -13.85
N ARG A 94 5.16 13.52 -12.83
CA ARG A 94 5.18 14.59 -11.83
C ARG A 94 6.49 15.34 -11.98
N GLU A 95 6.40 16.58 -12.45
CA GLU A 95 7.56 17.42 -12.81
C GLU A 95 8.52 17.58 -11.63
N GLY A 96 9.82 17.42 -11.88
CA GLY A 96 10.87 17.44 -10.86
C GLY A 96 10.94 16.23 -9.91
N ASP A 97 9.92 15.36 -9.89
CA ASP A 97 9.82 14.23 -8.95
C ASP A 97 10.01 12.87 -9.65
N GLY A 98 9.17 12.54 -10.63
CA GLY A 98 9.30 11.29 -11.38
C GLY A 98 8.05 10.80 -12.12
N LEU A 99 8.14 9.59 -12.65
CA LEU A 99 7.06 8.86 -13.31
C LEU A 99 6.40 7.89 -12.33
N TYR A 100 5.08 7.91 -12.31
CA TYR A 100 4.23 7.15 -11.42
C TYR A 100 3.35 6.16 -12.19
N ALA A 101 3.09 4.99 -11.62
CA ALA A 101 2.02 4.09 -12.03
C ALA A 101 0.76 4.37 -11.23
N LEU A 102 -0.36 4.59 -11.91
CA LEU A 102 -1.66 4.89 -11.30
C LEU A 102 -2.61 3.69 -11.35
N ASP A 103 -3.61 3.73 -10.47
CA ASP A 103 -4.73 2.78 -10.41
C ASP A 103 -4.23 1.34 -10.27
N VAL A 104 -3.17 1.15 -9.47
CA VAL A 104 -2.55 -0.16 -9.27
C VAL A 104 -3.48 -1.06 -8.46
N LYS A 105 -3.34 -2.36 -8.70
CA LYS A 105 -4.10 -3.42 -8.03
C LYS A 105 -3.18 -4.59 -7.74
N TRP A 106 -2.70 -4.68 -6.50
CA TRP A 106 -2.02 -5.88 -6.01
C TRP A 106 -2.97 -7.09 -6.01
N THR A 107 -2.38 -8.28 -6.14
CA THR A 107 -3.06 -9.54 -5.80
C THR A 107 -3.13 -9.69 -4.29
N ALA A 108 -4.09 -10.46 -3.77
CA ALA A 108 -4.17 -10.75 -2.34
C ALA A 108 -2.87 -11.35 -1.76
N ALA A 109 -2.15 -12.16 -2.57
CA ALA A 109 -0.86 -12.72 -2.18
C ALA A 109 0.24 -11.64 -2.06
N ALA A 110 0.37 -10.74 -3.04
CA ALA A 110 1.29 -9.61 -2.93
C ALA A 110 0.92 -8.68 -1.79
N ALA A 111 -0.35 -8.28 -1.68
CA ALA A 111 -0.80 -7.40 -0.60
C ALA A 111 -0.53 -7.99 0.79
N ALA A 112 -0.67 -9.31 0.97
CA ALA A 112 -0.32 -9.99 2.22
C ALA A 112 1.20 -9.98 2.49
N MET A 113 2.04 -10.30 1.50
CA MET A 113 3.50 -10.27 1.66
C MET A 113 4.03 -8.85 1.92
N ILE A 114 3.42 -7.84 1.30
CA ILE A 114 3.75 -6.42 1.55
C ILE A 114 3.31 -6.02 2.97
N ALA A 115 2.09 -6.41 3.39
CA ALA A 115 1.59 -6.15 4.73
C ALA A 115 2.39 -6.84 5.85
N ALA A 116 3.10 -7.93 5.52
CA ALA A 116 3.96 -8.69 6.42
C ALA A 116 5.45 -8.29 6.34
N GLU A 117 5.79 -7.25 5.55
CA GLU A 117 7.18 -6.83 5.26
C GLU A 117 8.04 -7.94 4.60
N GLU A 118 7.43 -9.03 4.11
CA GLU A 118 8.07 -10.08 3.31
C GLU A 118 8.49 -9.57 1.93
N TYR A 119 7.80 -8.55 1.41
CA TYR A 119 8.22 -7.83 0.22
C TYR A 119 8.12 -6.32 0.40
N LEU A 120 9.27 -5.67 0.27
CA LEU A 120 9.42 -4.23 0.16
C LEU A 120 9.59 -3.85 -1.34
N TYR A 121 10.80 -3.52 -1.75
CA TYR A 121 11.22 -2.85 -2.99
C TYR A 121 10.59 -3.31 -4.36
N ILE A 122 10.00 -2.38 -5.15
CA ILE A 122 9.40 -2.65 -6.50
C ILE A 122 10.28 -2.29 -7.70
N SER A 123 10.26 -3.03 -8.81
CA SER A 123 11.41 -3.13 -9.74
C SER A 123 11.19 -2.77 -11.22
N PRO A 124 11.25 -1.48 -11.60
CA PRO A 124 11.11 -1.04 -12.98
C PRO A 124 12.03 -1.77 -13.95
N MET A 125 11.43 -2.37 -14.98
CA MET A 125 12.13 -2.90 -16.13
C MET A 125 11.86 -2.04 -17.35
N PHE A 126 12.93 -1.52 -17.96
CA PHE A 126 12.83 -0.57 -19.07
C PHE A 126 13.94 -0.72 -20.10
N LEU A 127 13.65 -0.23 -21.31
CA LEU A 127 14.61 -0.02 -22.38
C LEU A 127 15.11 1.42 -22.35
N TYR A 128 16.37 1.61 -22.76
CA TYR A 128 17.00 2.92 -22.89
C TYR A 128 17.81 3.04 -24.19
N ALA A 129 17.97 4.28 -24.65
CA ALA A 129 18.83 4.63 -25.79
C ALA A 129 20.31 4.76 -25.36
N PRO A 130 21.28 4.75 -26.30
CA PRO A 130 22.71 4.84 -25.97
C PRO A 130 23.14 6.13 -25.25
N ASP A 131 22.32 7.18 -25.30
CA ASP A 131 22.51 8.44 -24.55
C ASP A 131 22.00 8.36 -23.09
N GLY A 132 21.41 7.23 -22.68
CA GLY A 132 20.85 7.00 -21.36
C GLY A 132 19.35 7.30 -21.24
N ARG A 133 18.71 7.97 -22.20
CA ARG A 133 17.29 8.30 -22.08
C ARG A 133 16.44 7.03 -22.07
N VAL A 134 15.54 6.92 -21.09
CA VAL A 134 14.53 5.85 -21.03
C VAL A 134 13.62 5.95 -22.27
N THR A 135 13.29 4.82 -22.90
CA THR A 135 12.51 4.77 -24.15
C THR A 135 11.25 3.92 -24.06
N GLU A 136 11.23 2.85 -23.26
CA GLU A 136 10.06 1.98 -23.10
C GLU A 136 10.04 1.36 -21.70
N LEU A 137 8.88 1.36 -21.04
CA LEU A 137 8.61 0.58 -19.83
C LEU A 137 8.11 -0.81 -20.23
N ILE A 138 8.67 -1.88 -19.68
CA ILE A 138 8.34 -3.27 -20.03
C ILE A 138 7.46 -3.91 -18.96
N ASN A 139 7.94 -3.96 -17.71
CA ASN A 139 7.17 -4.34 -16.53
C ASN A 139 7.76 -3.66 -15.28
N VAL A 140 7.28 -4.05 -14.11
CA VAL A 140 7.87 -3.78 -12.80
C VAL A 140 7.93 -5.12 -12.04
N ALA A 141 8.83 -5.33 -11.09
CA ALA A 141 8.77 -6.49 -10.17
C ALA A 141 8.44 -6.08 -8.72
N LEU A 142 8.34 -7.06 -7.83
CA LEU A 142 8.24 -6.95 -6.37
C LEU A 142 9.34 -7.84 -5.79
N THR A 143 10.26 -7.26 -4.99
CA THR A 143 11.58 -7.86 -4.72
C THR A 143 12.16 -7.39 -3.39
N ASN A 144 13.14 -8.11 -2.84
CA ASN A 144 13.91 -7.59 -1.70
C ASN A 144 15.33 -7.07 -2.03
N ASN A 145 15.75 -7.07 -3.31
CA ASN A 145 17.07 -6.57 -3.71
C ASN A 145 17.01 -5.48 -4.81
N PRO A 146 16.91 -4.20 -4.43
CA PRO A 146 16.91 -3.10 -5.38
C PRO A 146 18.24 -2.80 -6.07
N ALA A 147 18.18 -1.84 -7.00
CA ALA A 147 19.34 -0.97 -7.22
C ALA A 147 18.99 0.52 -7.42
N LEU A 148 17.73 0.96 -7.36
CA LEU A 148 17.40 2.38 -7.32
C LEU A 148 17.10 2.80 -5.88
N ASP A 149 18.14 3.02 -5.05
CA ASP A 149 18.02 3.45 -3.64
C ASP A 149 17.41 4.88 -3.45
N VAL A 150 16.67 5.39 -4.45
CA VAL A 150 16.15 6.76 -4.58
C VAL A 150 14.62 6.85 -4.72
N LEU A 151 13.92 5.74 -4.50
CA LEU A 151 12.46 5.67 -4.49
C LEU A 151 11.97 5.37 -3.03
N PRO A 152 10.66 5.37 -2.69
CA PRO A 152 10.19 5.46 -1.28
C PRO A 152 9.37 4.24 -0.75
N GLU A 153 9.72 3.65 0.39
CA GLU A 153 9.30 2.29 0.87
C GLU A 153 7.78 1.93 0.95
N LEU A 154 7.41 0.68 0.60
CA LEU A 154 6.06 0.09 0.51
C LEU A 154 5.40 -0.01 1.89
N SER A 155 4.75 1.05 2.34
CA SER A 155 4.04 1.02 3.62
C SER A 155 2.62 0.43 3.52
N LEU A 156 2.21 -0.38 4.50
CA LEU A 156 0.85 -0.91 4.65
C LEU A 156 -0.24 0.18 4.62
N ALA A 157 0.11 1.42 5.00
CA ALA A 157 -0.73 2.60 4.85
C ALA A 157 -1.22 2.87 3.42
N ALA A 158 -0.63 2.25 2.39
CA ALA A 158 -1.04 2.35 0.99
C ALA A 158 -2.14 1.36 0.55
N LEU A 159 -2.34 0.25 1.28
CA LEU A 159 -3.12 -0.92 0.83
C LEU A 159 -4.54 -1.02 1.40
N SER A 160 -4.99 -0.02 2.14
CA SER A 160 -6.24 0.00 2.91
C SER A 160 -7.51 0.18 2.05
N ASN A 161 -7.74 -0.70 1.08
CA ASN A 161 -8.98 -0.73 0.27
C ASN A 161 -9.43 -2.13 -0.23
N LEU A 162 -8.90 -3.23 0.33
CA LEU A 162 -9.27 -4.61 -0.01
C LEU A 162 -9.99 -5.34 1.14
N SER A 163 -11.27 -5.00 1.36
CA SER A 163 -12.13 -5.60 2.39
C SER A 163 -13.48 -6.10 1.87
N VAL A 164 -13.53 -6.62 0.63
CA VAL A 164 -14.72 -7.27 0.07
C VAL A 164 -14.36 -8.58 -0.64
N PHE A 165 -15.21 -9.59 -0.45
CA PHE A 165 -15.21 -10.94 -1.07
C PHE A 165 -14.35 -12.05 -0.43
N ASN A 166 -14.97 -12.67 0.58
CA ASN A 166 -15.06 -14.12 0.83
C ASN A 166 -13.98 -14.82 1.70
N SER A 167 -14.39 -15.21 2.91
CA SER A 167 -13.66 -16.01 3.93
C SER A 167 -13.65 -17.53 3.60
N PRO A 168 -12.99 -18.44 4.38
CA PRO A 168 -13.04 -18.57 5.85
C PRO A 168 -11.77 -18.12 6.63
N THR A 169 -11.93 -17.98 7.95
CA THR A 169 -10.94 -17.57 8.97
C THR A 169 -10.07 -18.77 9.46
N PRO A 170 -8.98 -18.60 10.27
CA PRO A 170 -8.83 -17.79 11.50
C PRO A 170 -8.10 -16.44 11.31
N SER A 171 -8.25 -15.42 12.17
CA SER A 171 -9.35 -15.08 13.10
C SER A 171 -9.20 -13.63 13.59
N THR A 172 -9.50 -12.63 12.75
CA THR A 172 -9.38 -11.17 13.04
C THR A 172 -10.37 -10.64 14.11
N GLN A 173 -10.92 -11.54 14.93
CA GLN A 173 -11.97 -11.23 15.91
C GLN A 173 -11.41 -10.84 17.28
N GLU A 174 -10.17 -11.22 17.60
CA GLU A 174 -9.51 -10.88 18.87
C GLU A 174 -9.09 -9.40 18.88
N THR A 175 -8.33 -8.94 17.88
CA THR A 175 -7.81 -7.56 17.83
C THR A 175 -8.88 -6.46 17.92
N HIS A 176 -10.03 -6.64 17.26
CA HIS A 176 -11.16 -5.70 17.36
C HIS A 176 -11.89 -5.81 18.71
N MET A 177 -11.87 -6.98 19.36
CA MET A 177 -12.41 -7.14 20.72
C MET A 177 -11.49 -6.47 21.75
N ASP A 178 -10.18 -6.58 21.58
CA ASP A 178 -9.17 -5.95 22.43
C ASP A 178 -9.20 -4.43 22.33
N GLU A 179 -9.23 -3.86 21.12
CA GLU A 179 -9.34 -2.41 20.92
C GLU A 179 -10.63 -1.84 21.53
N LEU A 180 -11.77 -2.52 21.33
CA LEU A 180 -13.05 -2.14 21.95
C LEU A 180 -12.97 -2.26 23.48
N LEU A 181 -12.30 -3.28 24.01
CA LEU A 181 -12.13 -3.48 25.45
C LEU A 181 -11.23 -2.39 26.06
N GLU A 182 -10.18 -1.95 25.36
CA GLU A 182 -9.35 -0.82 25.78
C GLU A 182 -10.10 0.52 25.76
N GLN A 183 -10.89 0.79 24.71
CA GLN A 183 -11.76 1.97 24.65
C GLN A 183 -12.78 1.98 25.81
N LEU A 184 -13.35 0.83 26.17
CA LEU A 184 -14.24 0.69 27.32
C LEU A 184 -13.52 0.82 28.67
N ARG A 185 -12.31 0.26 28.83
CA ARG A 185 -11.47 0.46 30.03
C ARG A 185 -11.19 1.96 30.24
N TRP A 186 -10.82 2.67 29.18
CA TRP A 186 -10.56 4.12 29.22
C TRP A 186 -11.81 4.91 29.60
N LEU A 187 -12.94 4.66 28.92
CA LEU A 187 -14.22 5.36 29.18
C LEU A 187 -14.72 5.16 30.62
N LEU A 188 -14.49 3.98 31.21
CA LEU A 188 -14.87 3.64 32.58
C LEU A 188 -13.80 3.98 33.63
N ASN A 189 -12.66 4.57 33.21
CA ASN A 189 -11.49 4.85 34.05
C ASN A 189 -11.03 3.63 34.86
N LEU A 190 -10.96 2.46 34.21
CA LEU A 190 -10.52 1.19 34.76
C LEU A 190 -9.03 0.93 34.45
N PRO A 191 -8.31 0.14 35.28
CA PRO A 191 -6.94 -0.25 34.98
C PRO A 191 -6.81 -1.03 33.66
N VAL A 192 -5.68 -0.89 32.98
CA VAL A 192 -5.38 -1.61 31.72
C VAL A 192 -5.51 -3.13 31.86
N GLY A 193 -5.20 -3.69 33.05
CA GLY A 193 -5.35 -5.11 33.35
C GLY A 193 -6.77 -5.59 33.71
N ALA A 194 -7.80 -4.73 33.68
CA ALA A 194 -9.17 -5.14 33.98
C ALA A 194 -9.72 -6.11 32.90
N THR A 195 -10.40 -7.17 33.32
CA THR A 195 -10.95 -8.19 32.42
C THR A 195 -12.24 -7.74 31.73
N ALA A 196 -12.68 -8.46 30.71
CA ALA A 196 -13.96 -8.21 30.05
C ALA A 196 -15.16 -8.34 31.01
N ASP A 197 -15.11 -9.24 32.00
CA ASP A 197 -16.17 -9.35 33.01
C ASP A 197 -16.10 -8.21 34.05
N ASP A 198 -14.92 -7.67 34.39
CA ASP A 198 -14.81 -6.46 35.23
C ASP A 198 -15.45 -5.23 34.54
N VAL A 199 -15.14 -5.03 33.25
CA VAL A 199 -15.71 -3.96 32.41
C VAL A 199 -17.23 -4.11 32.31
N LYS A 200 -17.72 -5.33 32.05
CA LYS A 200 -19.14 -5.65 31.97
C LYS A 200 -19.87 -5.46 33.30
N ALA A 201 -19.29 -5.87 34.42
CA ALA A 201 -19.87 -5.67 35.75
C ALA A 201 -19.97 -4.18 36.10
N GLN A 202 -18.95 -3.38 35.79
CA GLN A 202 -18.99 -1.93 36.03
C GLN A 202 -19.98 -1.22 35.09
N LEU A 203 -20.08 -1.65 33.82
CA LEU A 203 -21.09 -1.14 32.88
C LEU A 203 -22.52 -1.46 33.37
N GLN A 204 -22.77 -2.68 33.86
CA GLN A 204 -24.07 -3.06 34.44
C GLN A 204 -24.39 -2.25 35.71
N LYS A 205 -23.40 -1.95 36.55
CA LYS A 205 -23.56 -1.07 37.71
C LYS A 205 -23.95 0.35 37.29
N LEU A 206 -23.26 0.91 36.29
CA LEU A 206 -23.56 2.24 35.73
C LEU A 206 -24.96 2.31 35.12
N ILE A 207 -25.33 1.31 34.30
CA ILE A 207 -26.70 1.19 33.78
C ILE A 207 -27.71 1.20 34.92
N SER A 208 -27.52 0.36 35.95
CA SER A 208 -28.41 0.26 37.10
C SER A 208 -28.51 1.55 37.94
N GLN A 209 -27.45 2.35 37.99
CA GLN A 209 -27.44 3.65 38.65
C GLN A 209 -28.15 4.74 37.82
N LEU A 210 -28.02 4.70 36.49
CA LEU A 210 -28.65 5.67 35.58
C LEU A 210 -30.14 5.37 35.30
N SER A 211 -30.55 4.10 35.40
CA SER A 211 -31.95 3.66 35.26
C SER A 211 -32.74 3.62 36.57
N GLY A 212 -32.15 4.04 37.70
CA GLY A 212 -32.81 4.02 39.01
C GLY A 212 -33.11 2.62 39.55
N GLY A 213 -32.50 1.57 39.01
CA GLY A 213 -32.73 0.17 39.37
C GLY A 213 -33.62 -0.61 38.39
N GLU A 214 -34.21 0.03 37.38
CA GLU A 214 -34.86 -0.69 36.28
C GLU A 214 -33.79 -1.35 35.40
N GLY A 215 -33.85 -2.68 35.21
CA GLY A 215 -32.78 -3.43 34.53
C GLY A 215 -32.65 -3.14 33.02
N MET A 216 -31.86 -3.95 32.30
CA MET A 216 -31.64 -3.84 30.84
C MET A 216 -32.89 -4.16 29.96
N ALA A 217 -34.10 -3.91 30.45
CA ALA A 217 -35.34 -4.04 29.70
C ALA A 217 -35.73 -2.70 29.04
N ALA A 218 -35.61 -2.66 27.71
CA ALA A 218 -36.17 -1.63 26.82
C ALA A 218 -35.71 -0.17 27.00
N ALA A 219 -34.56 0.15 26.40
CA ALA A 219 -34.36 1.36 25.58
C ALA A 219 -34.69 2.76 26.20
N SER A 220 -34.47 2.96 27.49
CA SER A 220 -34.80 4.22 28.21
C SER A 220 -33.60 5.11 28.60
N VAL A 221 -32.36 4.61 28.52
CA VAL A 221 -31.15 5.32 28.97
C VAL A 221 -30.35 5.89 27.79
N ASP A 222 -30.69 7.12 27.40
CA ASP A 222 -29.91 7.92 26.45
C ASP A 222 -28.77 8.65 27.18
N LEU A 223 -27.55 8.12 27.04
CA LEU A 223 -26.31 8.65 27.66
C LEU A 223 -25.98 10.08 27.18
N PRO A 224 -25.97 10.41 25.87
CA PRO A 224 -25.88 11.78 25.38
C PRO A 224 -26.91 12.74 26.01
N ALA A 225 -28.19 12.35 26.11
CA ALA A 225 -29.23 13.20 26.70
C ALA A 225 -29.05 13.40 28.21
N LEU A 226 -28.54 12.39 28.93
CA LEU A 226 -28.17 12.50 30.35
C LEU A 226 -27.00 13.47 30.56
N LEU A 227 -25.92 13.35 29.76
CA LEU A 227 -24.77 14.24 29.82
C LEU A 227 -25.15 15.70 29.48
N ALA A 228 -25.99 15.91 28.47
CA ALA A 228 -26.50 17.22 28.10
C ALA A 228 -27.35 17.86 29.22
N ARG A 229 -28.22 17.07 29.88
CA ARG A 229 -28.97 17.53 31.06
C ARG A 229 -28.07 17.91 32.23
N GLN A 230 -27.02 17.12 32.49
CA GLN A 230 -26.12 17.36 33.61
C GLN A 230 -25.25 18.61 33.39
N GLN A 231 -24.76 18.85 32.16
CA GLN A 231 -24.08 20.09 31.79
C GLN A 231 -25.00 21.31 31.94
N GLY A 232 -26.27 21.20 31.53
CA GLY A 232 -27.26 22.27 31.71
C GLY A 232 -27.56 22.63 33.17
N GLN A 233 -27.36 21.71 34.13
CA GLN A 233 -27.53 21.97 35.56
C GLN A 233 -26.30 22.57 36.25
N ILE A 234 -25.13 22.56 35.61
CA ILE A 234 -23.88 23.14 36.13
C ILE A 234 -23.71 24.60 35.68
N ALA A 235 -24.50 25.04 34.70
CA ALA A 235 -24.47 26.38 34.12
C ALA A 235 -25.59 27.33 34.64
N ALA A 236 -26.16 27.04 35.82
CA ALA A 236 -27.30 27.74 36.43
C ALA A 236 -27.04 28.07 37.91
#